data_AF-A0A6B2L293-F1
#
_entry.id   AF-A0A6B2L293-F1
#
_cell.length_a   1.000
_cell.length_b   1.000
_cell.length_c   1.000
_cell.angle_alpha   90.00
_cell.angle_beta   90.00
_cell.angle_gamma   90.00
#
_symmetry.space_group_name_H-M   'P 1'
#
loop_
_entity.id
_entity.type
_entity.pdbx_description
1 polymer ?
#
loop_
_entity_poly.entity_id
_entity_poly.type
_entity_poly.pdbx_seq_one_letter_code
_entity_poly.pdbx_strand_id
1 'polypeptide(L)'
;MMKNPVIDPDGNSYERDAIFEWLAKNPISPITRKPLKEQDLVPNRALKDIIENYLKSTTGPVEEKRELKARTSDKIKLTAASTVSETLIQILPPEGTTRTPVDICCVIDTSGSMGSEASVKTSTGKNETHGLVILDIVKHAVKTIIHALDANDRLGIVSFDYAAKQCLPLTSMSNAGRNKAVEKLESLDADGSTNLWDGLKTGLNLLKGDKDQQRLKVVLLLTDGEPTVVPPRGHIPMLRDFVEDNESAQKYLIFTFGFGYDLDSALLNDIAKVGNGTYAFIPDCNFVGTVFINSMANLSTTMATDMMIRLKGLEGASAVEAVGYRVEKVEDEFVLNAGSLRFGQSQEIVITHPSNGKDVPQVAVHLRYLDVHNKNELSETTTLTTPLLQKSELLCIHEIRLHAVQKLSQIIQLPIKESEKLIKDFIVEIKKSPVAKNEYILDLTKDLEGQVLESVADMTSWNRWGKHYLPSLAWAHLLQQCNNFKDPGVQKFG
;
A
#
# COMPACT_ATOMS: atom_id res chain seq x y z
N MET A 1 27.93 5.65 6.79
CA MET A 1 26.97 4.67 7.32
C MET A 1 27.33 4.41 8.77
N MET A 2 26.35 4.39 9.68
CA MET A 2 26.61 4.20 11.11
C MET A 2 27.02 2.74 11.38
N LYS A 3 28.08 2.52 12.16
CA LYS A 3 28.58 1.21 12.59
C LYS A 3 28.03 0.81 13.95
N ASN A 4 27.95 1.76 14.88
CA ASN A 4 27.40 1.55 16.22
C ASN A 4 26.33 2.60 16.50
N PRO A 5 25.16 2.51 15.85
CA PRO A 5 24.12 3.50 16.07
C PRO A 5 23.63 3.47 17.53
N VAL A 6 23.50 4.65 18.13
CA VAL A 6 22.88 4.90 19.44
C VAL A 6 21.73 5.88 19.26
N ILE A 7 20.75 5.81 20.15
CA ILE A 7 19.56 6.66 20.12
C ILE A 7 19.46 7.43 21.44
N ASP A 8 19.11 8.71 21.34
CA ASP A 8 18.80 9.55 22.50
C ASP A 8 17.32 9.41 22.94
N PRO A 9 16.94 9.91 24.13
CA PRO A 9 15.56 9.84 24.60
C PRO A 9 14.54 10.60 23.73
N ASP A 10 15.02 11.56 22.91
CA ASP A 10 14.20 12.30 21.93
C ASP A 10 14.06 11.50 20.60
N GLY A 11 14.60 10.28 20.50
CA GLY A 11 14.46 9.39 19.34
C GLY A 11 15.47 9.63 18.21
N ASN A 12 16.47 10.50 18.39
CA ASN A 12 17.46 10.79 17.37
C ASN A 12 18.61 9.78 17.41
N SER A 13 19.01 9.29 16.24
CA SER A 13 20.08 8.31 16.11
C SER A 13 21.41 8.94 15.71
N TYR A 14 22.49 8.50 16.33
CA TYR A 14 23.85 8.97 16.09
C TYR A 14 24.81 7.79 15.95
N GLU A 15 25.94 8.01 15.30
CA GLU A 15 27.10 7.13 15.47
C GLU A 15 27.66 7.31 16.89
N ARG A 16 27.83 6.22 17.65
CA ARG A 16 28.27 6.26 19.05
C ARG A 16 29.55 7.09 19.23
N ASP A 17 30.56 6.82 18.40
CA ASP A 17 31.86 7.47 18.53
C ASP A 17 31.74 8.99 18.29
N ALA A 18 30.95 9.39 17.29
CA ALA A 18 30.76 10.79 16.93
C ALA A 18 29.95 11.57 17.99
N ILE A 19 28.91 10.95 18.56
CA ILE A 19 28.10 11.62 19.59
C ILE A 19 28.84 11.71 20.93
N PHE A 20 29.66 10.72 21.29
CA PHE A 20 30.47 10.79 22.50
C PHE A 20 31.55 11.88 22.39
N GLU A 21 32.22 12.00 21.23
CA GLU A 21 33.14 13.12 20.98
C GLU A 21 32.45 14.50 21.05
N TRP A 22 31.22 14.58 20.57
CA TRP A 22 30.43 15.80 20.66
C TRP A 22 30.06 16.15 22.10
N LEU A 23 29.53 15.18 22.86
CA LEU A 23 29.10 15.36 24.24
C LEU A 23 30.25 15.68 25.20
N ALA A 24 31.47 15.23 24.89
CA ALA A 24 32.67 15.61 25.62
C ALA A 24 32.99 17.12 25.56
N LYS A 25 32.54 17.81 24.50
CA LYS A 25 32.77 19.25 24.29
C LYS A 25 31.52 20.10 24.53
N ASN A 26 30.34 19.53 24.26
CA ASN A 26 29.06 20.22 24.29
C ASN A 26 28.02 19.30 24.95
N PRO A 27 27.57 19.57 26.18
CA PRO A 27 26.63 18.70 26.91
C PRO A 27 25.17 18.87 26.42
N ILE A 28 24.98 18.96 25.11
CA ILE A 28 23.69 19.15 24.43
C ILE A 28 23.62 18.27 23.19
N SER A 29 22.41 17.84 22.82
CA SER A 29 22.16 17.15 21.56
C SER A 29 22.56 18.04 20.35
N PRO A 30 23.30 17.51 19.36
CA PRO A 30 23.59 18.24 18.12
C PRO A 30 22.33 18.61 17.33
N ILE A 31 21.25 17.82 17.48
CA ILE A 31 20.02 17.96 16.70
C ILE A 31 19.02 18.84 17.45
N THR A 32 18.69 18.50 18.70
CA THR A 32 17.62 19.18 19.44
C THR A 32 18.14 20.36 20.26
N ARG A 33 19.46 20.48 20.44
CA ARG A 33 20.14 21.46 21.32
C ARG A 33 19.69 21.40 22.79
N LYS A 34 18.94 20.37 23.17
CA LYS A 34 18.56 20.09 24.55
C LYS A 34 19.72 19.45 25.31
N PRO A 35 19.79 19.55 26.65
CA PRO A 35 20.78 18.85 27.44
C PRO A 35 20.75 17.34 27.19
N LEU A 36 21.91 16.75 26.93
CA LEU A 36 22.05 15.32 26.65
C LEU A 36 23.36 14.82 27.27
N LYS A 37 23.34 13.65 27.92
CA LYS A 37 24.52 13.01 28.50
C LYS A 37 24.75 11.64 27.88
N GLU A 38 25.99 11.14 27.94
CA GLU A 38 26.35 9.83 27.39
C GLU A 38 25.52 8.69 27.97
N GLN A 39 25.18 8.77 29.26
CA GLN A 39 24.33 7.79 29.95
C GLN A 39 22.88 7.72 29.43
N ASP A 40 22.43 8.75 28.71
CA ASP A 40 21.08 8.83 28.16
C ASP A 40 21.01 8.14 26.77
N LEU A 41 22.14 7.75 26.20
CA LEU A 41 22.25 7.13 24.88
C LEU A 41 22.18 5.60 24.98
N VAL A 42 21.22 5.01 24.27
CA VAL A 42 20.98 3.56 24.25
C VAL A 42 21.38 2.98 22.88
N PRO A 43 21.94 1.76 22.77
CA PRO A 43 22.21 1.17 21.47
C PRO A 43 20.95 1.04 20.60
N ASN A 44 20.96 1.59 19.38
CA ASN A 44 19.87 1.44 18.43
C ASN A 44 20.02 0.14 17.63
N ARG A 45 19.58 -0.97 18.23
CA ARG A 45 19.70 -2.32 17.63
C ARG A 45 18.89 -2.44 16.33
N ALA A 46 17.70 -1.84 16.27
CA ALA A 46 16.86 -1.86 15.07
C ALA A 46 17.56 -1.23 13.86
N LEU A 47 18.16 -0.04 14.05
CA LEU A 47 18.92 0.62 12.98
C LEU A 47 20.18 -0.16 12.60
N LYS A 48 20.84 -0.78 13.59
CA LYS A 48 22.00 -1.63 13.36
C LYS A 48 21.64 -2.85 12.50
N ASP A 49 20.55 -3.54 12.81
CA ASP A 49 20.09 -4.70 12.06
C ASP A 49 19.73 -4.36 10.61
N ILE A 50 19.08 -3.20 10.38
CA ILE A 50 18.79 -2.68 9.04
C ILE A 50 20.08 -2.43 8.24
N ILE A 51 21.07 -1.78 8.86
CA ILE A 51 22.36 -1.49 8.24
C ILE A 51 23.12 -2.78 7.91
N GLU A 52 23.14 -3.74 8.83
CA GLU A 52 23.80 -5.03 8.63
C GLU A 52 23.13 -5.85 7.54
N ASN A 53 21.80 -5.81 7.44
CA ASN A 53 21.06 -6.48 6.37
C ASN A 53 21.33 -5.83 5.01
N TYR A 54 21.41 -4.50 4.95
CA TYR A 54 21.81 -3.78 3.74
C TYR A 54 23.24 -4.10 3.31
N LEU A 55 24.18 -4.24 4.26
CA LEU A 55 25.55 -4.65 3.95
C LEU A 55 25.65 -6.09 3.47
N LYS A 56 24.84 -7.00 4.03
CA LYS A 56 24.76 -8.40 3.56
C LYS A 56 24.17 -8.52 2.16
N SER A 57 23.23 -7.66 1.78
CA SER A 57 22.68 -7.65 0.42
C SER A 57 23.63 -7.00 -0.60
N THR A 58 24.60 -6.19 -0.17
CA THR A 58 25.58 -5.53 -1.06
C THR A 58 26.93 -6.23 -1.17
N THR A 59 27.22 -7.27 -0.36
CA THR A 59 28.48 -8.06 -0.42
C THR A 59 28.37 -9.36 -1.22
N GLY A 60 27.22 -9.67 -1.82
CA GLY A 60 27.14 -10.65 -2.89
C GLY A 60 28.00 -10.25 -4.09
N PRO A 61 28.41 -11.20 -4.96
CA PRO A 61 29.14 -10.85 -6.17
C PRO A 61 28.36 -9.76 -6.90
N VAL A 62 29.03 -8.63 -7.15
CA VAL A 62 28.52 -7.56 -8.00
C VAL A 62 28.22 -8.22 -9.34
N GLU A 63 26.96 -8.54 -9.60
CA GLU A 63 26.53 -8.77 -10.97
C GLU A 63 26.93 -7.50 -11.73
N GLU A 64 27.89 -7.67 -12.63
CA GLU A 64 28.29 -6.64 -13.57
C GLU A 64 27.03 -5.96 -14.08
N LYS A 65 27.02 -4.62 -14.02
CA LYS A 65 26.03 -3.77 -14.69
C LYS A 65 25.67 -4.44 -16.00
N ARG A 66 24.50 -5.09 -16.06
CA ARG A 66 23.97 -5.66 -17.29
C ARG A 66 24.00 -4.51 -18.28
N GLU A 67 24.88 -4.60 -19.27
CA GLU A 67 24.84 -3.72 -20.42
C GLU A 67 23.39 -3.72 -20.90
N LEU A 68 22.78 -2.52 -20.90
CA LEU A 68 21.44 -2.26 -21.39
C LEU A 68 21.39 -2.72 -22.84
N LYS A 69 21.08 -4.00 -23.03
CA LYS A 69 20.75 -4.55 -24.33
C LYS A 69 19.48 -3.85 -24.76
N ALA A 70 19.61 -2.96 -25.74
CA ALA A 70 18.49 -2.40 -26.47
C ALA A 70 17.56 -3.55 -26.91
N ARG A 71 16.39 -3.69 -26.27
CA ARG A 71 15.49 -4.82 -26.53
C ARG A 71 14.02 -4.49 -26.27
N THR A 72 13.26 -4.60 -27.36
CA THR A 72 11.94 -5.24 -27.51
C THR A 72 10.80 -4.84 -26.56
N SER A 73 9.94 -3.97 -27.10
CA SER A 73 8.54 -3.69 -26.71
C SER A 73 8.31 -3.13 -25.30
N ASP A 74 8.05 -1.82 -25.22
CA ASP A 74 7.57 -1.11 -24.02
C ASP A 74 6.12 -1.51 -23.60
N LYS A 75 5.53 -2.53 -24.21
CA LYS A 75 4.13 -2.94 -23.97
C LYS A 75 4.02 -4.12 -23.02
N ILE A 76 2.93 -4.13 -22.25
CA ILE A 76 2.52 -5.25 -21.40
C ILE A 76 2.31 -6.51 -22.26
N LYS A 77 2.95 -7.61 -21.86
CA LYS A 77 2.69 -8.95 -22.39
C LYS A 77 1.58 -9.61 -21.57
N LEU A 78 0.57 -10.13 -22.25
CA LEU A 78 -0.55 -10.83 -21.64
C LEU A 78 -0.49 -12.32 -21.99
N THR A 79 -0.54 -13.19 -20.99
CA THR A 79 -0.68 -14.64 -21.19
C THR A 79 -1.81 -15.17 -20.36
N ALA A 80 -2.50 -16.20 -20.85
CA ALA A 80 -3.58 -16.83 -20.12
C ALA A 80 -3.56 -18.34 -20.34
N ALA A 81 -3.90 -19.11 -19.30
CA ALA A 81 -3.92 -20.56 -19.34
C ALA A 81 -5.13 -21.09 -18.57
N SER A 82 -5.87 -22.04 -19.15
CA SER A 82 -7.15 -22.50 -18.62
C SER A 82 -7.14 -23.99 -18.29
N THR A 83 -7.71 -24.34 -17.16
CA THR A 83 -8.23 -25.69 -16.89
C THR A 83 -9.71 -25.73 -17.28
N VAL A 84 -10.39 -26.84 -17.00
CA VAL A 84 -11.83 -27.00 -17.28
C VAL A 84 -12.73 -26.03 -16.52
N SER A 85 -12.27 -25.46 -15.39
CA SER A 85 -13.07 -24.63 -14.49
C SER A 85 -12.36 -23.35 -14.02
N GLU A 86 -11.10 -23.16 -14.36
CA GLU A 86 -10.31 -22.01 -13.91
C GLU A 86 -9.43 -21.49 -15.04
N THR A 87 -9.15 -20.20 -15.01
CA THR A 87 -8.19 -19.57 -15.92
C THR A 87 -7.23 -18.69 -15.13
N LEU A 88 -5.93 -18.93 -15.30
CA LEU A 88 -4.87 -18.05 -14.83
C LEU A 88 -4.57 -17.01 -15.90
N ILE A 89 -4.67 -15.74 -15.54
CA ILE A 89 -4.28 -14.59 -16.36
C ILE A 89 -3.01 -14.00 -15.76
N GLN A 90 -1.98 -13.85 -16.58
CA GLN A 90 -0.72 -13.23 -16.19
C GLN A 90 -0.48 -11.96 -17.02
N ILE A 91 -0.30 -10.86 -16.30
CA ILE A 91 -0.02 -9.54 -16.86
C ILE A 91 1.46 -9.27 -16.59
N LEU A 92 2.26 -9.28 -17.64
CA LEU A 92 3.72 -9.21 -17.56
C LEU A 92 4.17 -7.84 -18.10
N PRO A 93 4.46 -6.87 -17.22
CA PRO A 93 5.02 -5.60 -17.65
C PRO A 93 6.48 -5.76 -18.10
N PRO A 94 6.97 -4.86 -18.97
CA PRO A 94 8.40 -4.74 -19.24
C PRO A 94 9.17 -4.27 -18.00
N GLU A 95 10.50 -4.37 -18.08
CA GLU A 95 11.41 -3.75 -17.12
C GLU A 95 11.37 -2.23 -17.25
N GLY A 96 11.29 -1.54 -16.12
CA GLY A 96 11.23 -0.08 -16.07
C GLY A 96 12.61 0.53 -16.22
N THR A 97 12.74 1.56 -17.06
CA THR A 97 14.01 2.29 -17.24
C THR A 97 13.98 3.70 -16.67
N THR A 98 12.79 4.26 -16.48
CA THR A 98 12.58 5.62 -15.99
C THR A 98 11.47 5.63 -14.96
N ARG A 99 11.58 6.57 -14.02
CA ARG A 99 10.60 6.79 -12.97
C ARG A 99 9.44 7.63 -13.50
N THR A 100 8.22 7.30 -13.08
CA THR A 100 7.01 8.08 -13.38
C THR A 100 6.97 9.35 -12.53
N PRO A 101 6.92 10.55 -13.12
CA PRO A 101 6.72 11.79 -12.37
C PRO A 101 5.34 11.82 -11.69
N VAL A 102 5.30 12.19 -10.42
CA VAL A 102 4.06 12.18 -9.63
C VAL A 102 3.70 13.59 -9.12
N ASP A 103 2.41 13.85 -9.03
CA ASP A 103 1.85 14.94 -8.24
C ASP A 103 1.09 14.38 -7.05
N ILE A 104 1.59 14.67 -5.86
CA ILE A 104 1.05 14.16 -4.61
C ILE A 104 0.37 15.30 -3.85
N CYS A 105 -0.88 15.09 -3.44
CA CYS A 105 -1.53 15.91 -2.43
C CYS A 105 -1.63 15.13 -1.11
N CYS A 106 -0.85 15.56 -0.11
CA CYS A 106 -1.00 15.06 1.25
C CYS A 106 -2.18 15.79 1.91
N VAL A 107 -3.25 15.06 2.17
CA VAL A 107 -4.44 15.51 2.91
C VAL A 107 -4.30 15.03 4.34
N ILE A 108 -3.93 15.93 5.24
CA ILE A 108 -3.48 15.64 6.59
C ILE A 108 -4.59 16.03 7.57
N ASP A 109 -5.04 15.07 8.35
CA ASP A 109 -5.91 15.32 9.49
C ASP A 109 -5.14 16.11 10.55
N THR A 110 -5.74 17.20 10.99
CA THR A 110 -5.24 18.04 12.08
C THR A 110 -6.28 18.19 13.18
N SER A 111 -7.24 17.25 13.29
CA SER A 111 -8.25 17.24 14.35
C SER A 111 -7.63 17.04 15.73
N GLY A 112 -8.39 17.36 16.78
CA GLY A 112 -7.89 17.28 18.16
C GLY A 112 -7.39 15.88 18.58
N SER A 113 -7.91 14.79 18.01
CA SER A 113 -7.43 13.42 18.26
C SER A 113 -5.97 13.24 17.86
N MET A 114 -5.51 13.94 16.82
CA MET A 114 -4.12 13.88 16.32
C MET A 114 -3.10 14.37 17.36
N GLY A 115 -3.55 15.12 18.38
CA GLY A 115 -2.75 15.52 19.54
C GLY A 115 -2.63 14.45 20.63
N SER A 116 -3.25 13.28 20.45
CA SER A 116 -3.17 12.17 21.39
C SER A 116 -1.79 11.53 21.40
N GLU A 117 -1.39 11.01 22.56
CA GLU A 117 -0.09 10.37 22.73
C GLU A 117 0.03 9.09 21.91
N ALA A 118 1.09 8.99 21.11
CA ALA A 118 1.38 7.81 20.33
C ALA A 118 2.04 6.73 21.21
N SER A 119 1.22 5.84 21.77
CA SER A 119 1.70 4.73 22.60
C SER A 119 2.11 3.51 21.77
N VAL A 120 3.24 2.90 22.12
CA VAL A 120 3.70 1.62 21.56
C VAL A 120 3.59 0.56 22.65
N LYS A 121 2.96 -0.58 22.39
CA LYS A 121 3.10 -1.72 23.32
C LYS A 121 4.30 -2.55 22.94
N THR A 122 5.23 -2.68 23.87
CA THR A 122 6.32 -3.64 23.75
C THR A 122 5.78 -5.07 23.78
N SER A 123 6.60 -6.03 23.35
CA SER A 123 6.32 -7.49 23.43
C SER A 123 6.03 -8.00 24.86
N THR A 124 6.23 -7.17 25.88
CA THR A 124 5.92 -7.45 27.29
C THR A 124 4.54 -6.93 27.74
N GLY A 125 3.78 -6.29 26.85
CA GLY A 125 2.45 -5.75 27.13
C GLY A 125 2.45 -4.40 27.86
N LYS A 126 3.62 -3.81 28.14
CA LYS A 126 3.74 -2.45 28.69
C LYS A 126 3.63 -1.41 27.58
N ASN A 127 2.82 -0.38 27.82
CA ASN A 127 2.80 0.84 27.01
C ASN A 127 4.10 1.60 27.27
N GLU A 128 4.93 1.76 26.25
CA GLU A 128 6.00 2.74 26.23
C GLU A 128 5.51 3.96 25.45
N THR A 129 5.75 5.13 26.02
CA THR A 129 5.44 6.40 25.39
C THR A 129 6.74 7.00 24.89
N HIS A 130 6.79 7.36 23.61
CA HIS A 130 7.96 8.02 23.02
C HIS A 130 7.91 9.55 23.20
N GLY A 131 6.92 10.08 23.93
CA GLY A 131 6.69 11.51 24.09
C GLY A 131 6.24 12.22 22.79
N LEU A 132 5.83 11.45 21.78
CA LEU A 132 5.33 11.94 20.50
C LEU A 132 3.81 11.86 20.46
N VAL A 133 3.16 12.79 19.76
CA VAL A 133 1.74 12.69 19.43
C VAL A 133 1.55 12.08 18.04
N ILE A 134 0.33 11.66 17.71
CA ILE A 134 0.03 11.04 16.40
C ILE A 134 0.39 11.99 15.25
N LEU A 135 0.13 13.30 15.39
CA LEU A 135 0.51 14.30 14.40
C LEU A 135 2.03 14.33 14.14
N ASP A 136 2.87 14.08 15.14
CA ASP A 136 4.32 14.02 14.94
C ASP A 136 4.72 12.83 14.06
N ILE A 137 4.05 11.68 14.25
CA ILE A 137 4.22 10.49 13.41
C ILE A 137 3.82 10.80 11.96
N VAL A 138 2.70 11.50 11.77
CA VAL A 138 2.24 11.93 10.44
C VAL A 138 3.21 12.94 9.81
N LYS A 139 3.70 13.92 10.56
CA LYS A 139 4.74 14.85 10.08
C LYS A 139 6.01 14.08 9.67
N HIS A 140 6.42 13.07 10.43
CA HIS A 140 7.56 12.24 10.06
C HIS A 140 7.32 11.43 8.77
N ALA A 141 6.12 10.87 8.61
CA ALA A 141 5.69 10.20 7.39
C ALA A 141 5.74 11.12 6.17
N VAL A 142 5.18 12.32 6.28
CA VAL A 142 5.16 13.29 5.18
C VAL A 142 6.56 13.82 4.87
N LYS A 143 7.45 13.98 5.87
CA LYS A 143 8.88 14.24 5.62
C LYS A 143 9.52 13.12 4.80
N THR A 144 9.21 11.86 5.09
CA THR A 144 9.72 10.71 4.33
C THR A 144 9.28 10.80 2.86
N ILE A 145 8.01 11.16 2.60
CA ILE A 145 7.52 11.41 1.24
C ILE A 145 8.28 12.57 0.58
N ILE A 146 8.40 13.73 1.24
CA ILE A 146 9.09 14.93 0.71
C ILE A 146 10.53 14.59 0.28
N HIS A 147 11.23 13.75 1.05
CA HIS A 147 12.60 13.35 0.76
C HIS A 147 12.74 12.19 -0.22
N ALA A 148 11.71 11.36 -0.39
CA ALA A 148 11.67 10.29 -1.40
C ALA A 148 11.36 10.82 -2.81
N LEU A 149 10.66 11.95 -2.92
CA LEU A 149 10.35 12.62 -4.18
C LEU A 149 11.58 13.30 -4.79
N ASP A 150 11.65 13.34 -6.12
CA ASP A 150 12.70 14.01 -6.89
C ASP A 150 12.25 15.40 -7.44
N ALA A 151 13.14 16.12 -8.13
CA ALA A 151 12.83 17.47 -8.62
C ALA A 151 11.75 17.51 -9.72
N ASN A 152 11.53 16.38 -10.39
CA ASN A 152 10.45 16.18 -11.35
C ASN A 152 9.14 15.80 -10.66
N ASP A 153 9.04 15.75 -9.34
CA ASP A 153 7.76 15.58 -8.65
C ASP A 153 7.23 16.88 -8.11
N ARG A 154 5.92 16.91 -7.84
CA ARG A 154 5.31 18.00 -7.06
C ARG A 154 4.55 17.45 -5.87
N LEU A 155 4.59 18.22 -4.79
CA LEU A 155 3.83 17.94 -3.57
C LEU A 155 3.01 19.16 -3.18
N GLY A 156 1.75 18.92 -2.81
CA GLY A 156 0.85 19.86 -2.15
C GLY A 156 0.47 19.35 -0.77
N ILE A 157 0.08 20.27 0.11
CA ILE A 157 -0.35 19.96 1.48
C ILE A 157 -1.71 20.63 1.70
N VAL A 158 -2.69 19.82 2.07
CA VAL A 158 -3.99 20.23 2.58
C VAL A 158 -4.09 19.72 4.00
N SER A 159 -4.39 20.59 4.98
CA SER A 159 -4.78 20.15 6.31
C SER A 159 -6.30 20.21 6.45
N PHE A 160 -6.88 19.40 7.32
CA PHE A 160 -8.30 19.49 7.64
C PHE A 160 -8.58 19.20 9.10
N ASP A 161 -9.50 19.98 9.66
CA ASP A 161 -10.12 19.78 10.96
C ASP A 161 -11.65 19.90 10.80
N TYR A 162 -12.29 20.92 11.37
CA TYR A 162 -13.63 21.36 10.99
C TYR A 162 -13.72 21.81 9.52
N ALA A 163 -12.67 22.40 8.97
CA ALA A 163 -12.60 22.85 7.59
C ALA A 163 -11.25 22.51 6.95
N ALA A 164 -11.24 22.36 5.62
CA ALA A 164 -10.01 22.12 4.88
C ALA A 164 -9.28 23.42 4.54
N LYS A 165 -7.95 23.38 4.62
CA LYS A 165 -7.06 24.48 4.27
C LYS A 165 -5.95 23.99 3.36
N GLN A 166 -5.80 24.65 2.21
CA GLN A 166 -4.62 24.48 1.38
C GLN A 166 -3.41 25.18 2.01
N CYS A 167 -2.52 24.41 2.62
CA CYS A 167 -1.31 24.90 3.30
C CYS A 167 -0.14 25.09 2.33
N LEU A 168 -0.04 24.24 1.30
CA LEU A 168 0.97 24.31 0.26
C LEU A 168 0.35 23.99 -1.11
N PRO A 169 0.41 24.89 -2.12
CA PRO A 169 0.06 24.55 -3.50
C PRO A 169 1.04 23.53 -4.08
N LEU A 170 0.69 22.86 -5.20
CA LEU A 170 1.62 21.97 -5.90
C LEU A 170 2.96 22.65 -6.16
N THR A 171 4.00 22.15 -5.48
CA THR A 171 5.34 22.73 -5.48
C THR A 171 6.33 21.67 -5.94
N SER A 172 7.23 22.00 -6.88
CA SER A 172 8.28 21.07 -7.31
C SER A 172 9.21 20.71 -6.15
N MET A 173 9.50 19.42 -5.96
CA MET A 173 10.36 18.90 -4.89
C MET A 173 11.86 19.08 -5.20
N SER A 174 12.21 20.25 -5.72
CA SER A 174 13.58 20.79 -5.68
C SER A 174 14.03 21.05 -4.22
N ASN A 175 15.32 21.30 -3.99
CA ASN A 175 15.82 21.59 -2.63
C ASN A 175 15.06 22.74 -1.94
N ALA A 176 14.76 23.82 -2.67
CA ALA A 176 13.97 24.93 -2.14
C ALA A 176 12.51 24.54 -1.86
N GLY A 177 11.90 23.75 -2.75
CA GLY A 177 10.54 23.24 -2.58
C GLY A 177 10.40 22.29 -1.40
N ARG A 178 11.37 21.40 -1.19
CA ARG A 178 11.43 20.50 -0.02
C ARG A 178 11.48 21.28 1.28
N ASN A 179 12.37 22.28 1.37
CA ASN A 179 12.47 23.13 2.56
C ASN A 179 11.15 23.85 2.86
N LYS A 180 10.51 24.42 1.83
CA LYS A 180 9.20 25.08 1.96
C LYS A 180 8.10 24.11 2.39
N ALA A 181 8.11 22.89 1.87
CA ALA A 181 7.14 21.86 2.25
C ALA A 181 7.31 21.43 3.71
N VAL A 182 8.55 21.22 4.16
CA VAL A 182 8.86 20.93 5.56
C VAL A 182 8.44 22.08 6.47
N GLU A 183 8.74 23.33 6.12
CA GLU A 183 8.31 24.50 6.89
C GLU A 183 6.79 24.55 7.08
N LYS A 184 6.02 24.33 6.01
CA LYS A 184 4.55 24.31 6.08
C LYS A 184 4.01 23.13 6.87
N LEU A 185 4.63 21.97 6.74
CA LEU A 185 4.29 20.78 7.51
C LEU A 185 4.51 20.98 9.01
N GLU A 186 5.64 21.59 9.41
CA GLU A 186 5.93 21.81 10.83
C GLU A 186 4.96 22.79 11.48
N SER A 187 4.39 23.72 10.70
CA SER A 187 3.40 24.70 11.16
C SER A 187 1.98 24.16 11.38
N LEU A 188 1.76 22.86 11.16
CA LEU A 188 0.48 22.22 11.44
C LEU A 188 0.34 21.91 12.94
N ASP A 189 -0.80 22.21 13.52
CA ASP A 189 -1.13 21.92 14.91
C ASP A 189 -2.47 21.20 14.97
N ALA A 190 -2.66 20.34 15.98
CA ALA A 190 -3.88 19.59 16.17
C ALA A 190 -4.95 20.44 16.88
N ASP A 191 -6.11 20.61 16.26
CA ASP A 191 -7.27 21.32 16.81
C ASP A 191 -8.58 20.90 16.13
N GLY A 192 -9.73 21.14 16.76
CA GLY A 192 -11.04 21.04 16.12
C GLY A 192 -11.56 19.62 15.88
N SER A 193 -12.62 19.55 15.06
CA SER A 193 -13.32 18.31 14.67
C SER A 193 -12.69 17.65 13.44
N THR A 194 -13.35 16.65 12.86
CA THR A 194 -12.82 15.81 11.77
C THR A 194 -13.79 15.81 10.58
N ASN A 195 -13.59 16.74 9.64
CA ASN A 195 -14.35 16.91 8.41
C ASN A 195 -13.57 16.32 7.21
N LEU A 196 -13.51 14.99 7.19
CA LEU A 196 -12.76 14.22 6.20
C LEU A 196 -13.17 14.55 4.76
N TRP A 197 -14.48 14.72 4.52
CA TRP A 197 -14.98 15.03 3.18
C TRP A 197 -14.43 16.35 2.63
N ASP A 198 -14.40 17.41 3.45
CA ASP A 198 -13.90 18.72 3.01
C ASP A 198 -12.40 18.66 2.70
N GLY A 199 -11.64 17.93 3.53
CA GLY A 199 -10.22 17.66 3.30
C GLY A 199 -9.98 16.94 1.97
N LEU A 200 -10.68 15.82 1.77
CA LEU A 200 -10.56 15.00 0.56
C LEU A 200 -10.95 15.79 -0.69
N LYS A 201 -12.10 16.49 -0.66
CA LYS A 201 -12.57 17.33 -1.77
C LYS A 201 -11.58 18.44 -2.11
N THR A 202 -10.98 19.09 -1.10
CA THR A 202 -9.98 20.14 -1.30
C THR A 202 -8.70 19.57 -1.93
N GLY A 203 -8.24 18.41 -1.48
CA GLY A 203 -7.09 17.72 -2.09
C GLY A 203 -7.32 17.32 -3.55
N LEU A 204 -8.50 16.76 -3.86
CA LEU A 204 -8.88 16.43 -5.24
C LEU A 204 -8.94 17.69 -6.13
N ASN A 205 -9.49 18.80 -5.62
CA ASN A 205 -9.53 20.06 -6.35
C ASN A 205 -8.14 20.67 -6.59
N LEU A 206 -7.20 20.48 -5.66
CA LEU A 206 -5.81 20.92 -5.81
C LEU A 206 -5.12 20.22 -6.98
N LEU A 207 -5.38 18.93 -7.18
CA LEU A 207 -4.88 18.16 -8.32
C LEU A 207 -5.63 18.49 -9.62
N LYS A 208 -6.93 18.81 -9.54
CA LYS A 208 -7.77 19.21 -10.68
C LYS A 208 -7.27 20.48 -11.39
N GLY A 209 -6.69 21.42 -10.64
CA GLY A 209 -6.15 22.66 -11.20
C GLY A 209 -5.00 22.44 -12.19
N ASP A 210 -4.38 21.26 -12.16
CA ASP A 210 -3.23 20.94 -12.97
C ASP A 210 -3.60 20.16 -14.24
N LYS A 211 -3.21 20.71 -15.40
CA LYS A 211 -3.53 20.16 -16.72
C LYS A 211 -2.45 19.24 -17.27
N ASP A 212 -1.38 18.97 -16.52
CA ASP A 212 -0.31 18.08 -16.98
C ASP A 212 -0.77 16.62 -16.91
N GLN A 213 -1.12 16.08 -18.07
CA GLN A 213 -1.56 14.70 -18.25
C GLN A 213 -0.42 13.68 -18.16
N GLN A 214 0.85 14.10 -18.07
CA GLN A 214 2.00 13.19 -17.99
C GLN A 214 2.32 12.74 -16.56
N ARG A 215 1.63 13.32 -15.57
CA ARG A 215 1.91 13.09 -14.16
C ARG A 215 0.81 12.30 -13.52
N LEU A 216 1.21 11.25 -12.80
CA LEU A 216 0.28 10.49 -11.97
C LEU A 216 -0.23 11.40 -10.84
N LYS A 217 -1.55 11.46 -10.68
CA LYS A 217 -2.20 12.31 -9.68
C LYS A 217 -2.58 11.45 -8.48
N VAL A 218 -2.05 11.78 -7.32
CA VAL A 218 -2.19 10.95 -6.12
C VAL A 218 -2.65 11.78 -4.94
N VAL A 219 -3.71 11.35 -4.27
CA VAL A 219 -4.11 11.85 -2.96
C VAL A 219 -3.65 10.85 -1.91
N LEU A 220 -2.92 11.33 -0.91
CA LEU A 220 -2.60 10.56 0.29
C LEU A 220 -3.42 11.16 1.43
N LEU A 221 -4.41 10.42 1.93
CA LEU A 221 -5.23 10.81 3.08
C LEU A 221 -4.60 10.21 4.35
N LEU A 222 -4.19 11.06 5.29
CA LEU A 222 -3.52 10.68 6.53
C LEU A 222 -4.41 11.09 7.70
N THR A 223 -4.96 10.14 8.44
CA THR A 223 -5.92 10.41 9.53
C THR A 223 -5.81 9.37 10.64
N ASP A 224 -6.14 9.76 11.86
CA ASP A 224 -6.16 8.90 13.04
C ASP A 224 -7.57 8.55 13.51
N GLY A 225 -8.62 9.04 12.84
CA GLY A 225 -9.94 9.15 13.45
C GLY A 225 -11.13 8.70 12.60
N GLU A 226 -12.27 8.64 13.29
CA GLU A 226 -13.62 8.51 12.73
C GLU A 226 -14.17 9.92 12.38
N PRO A 227 -14.64 10.19 11.15
CA PRO A 227 -15.16 11.51 10.79
C PRO A 227 -16.35 11.92 11.66
N THR A 228 -16.26 13.11 12.25
CA THR A 228 -17.32 13.69 13.09
C THR A 228 -18.32 14.53 12.28
N VAL A 229 -17.94 14.91 11.06
CA VAL A 229 -18.82 15.57 10.09
C VAL A 229 -19.08 14.62 8.93
N VAL A 230 -20.34 14.20 8.77
CA VAL A 230 -20.77 13.33 7.67
C VAL A 230 -21.49 14.18 6.63
N PRO A 231 -21.10 14.12 5.34
CA PRO A 231 -21.81 14.87 4.31
C PRO A 231 -23.23 14.30 4.08
N PRO A 232 -24.18 15.06 3.53
CA PRO A 232 -25.60 14.69 3.51
C PRO A 232 -25.94 13.32 2.90
N ARG A 233 -25.15 12.87 1.92
CA ARG A 233 -25.32 11.56 1.25
C ARG A 233 -24.33 10.50 1.74
N GLY A 234 -23.51 10.80 2.74
CA GLY A 234 -22.39 9.97 3.18
C GLY A 234 -21.12 10.14 2.33
N HIS A 235 -19.97 9.75 2.88
CA HIS A 235 -18.65 9.96 2.26
C HIS A 235 -18.50 9.25 0.90
N ILE A 236 -18.87 7.97 0.84
CA ILE A 236 -18.67 7.13 -0.35
C ILE A 236 -19.55 7.59 -1.53
N PRO A 237 -20.86 7.84 -1.37
CA PRO A 237 -21.68 8.37 -2.48
C PRO A 237 -21.19 9.73 -2.97
N MET A 238 -20.80 10.64 -2.06
CA MET A 238 -20.28 11.96 -2.44
C MET A 238 -18.96 11.88 -3.20
N LEU A 239 -18.06 10.98 -2.80
CA LEU A 239 -16.80 10.74 -3.51
C LEU A 239 -17.05 10.16 -4.90
N ARG A 240 -17.97 9.19 -5.02
CA ARG A 240 -18.36 8.62 -6.31
C ARG A 240 -18.95 9.68 -7.23
N ASP A 241 -19.90 10.48 -6.75
CA ASP A 241 -20.49 11.58 -7.53
C ASP A 241 -19.39 12.55 -8.00
N PHE A 242 -18.44 12.92 -7.12
CA PHE A 242 -17.33 13.79 -7.50
C PHE A 242 -16.46 13.18 -8.59
N VAL A 243 -16.11 11.89 -8.48
CA VAL A 243 -15.27 11.20 -9.48
C VAL A 243 -16.02 11.08 -10.82
N GLU A 244 -17.31 10.77 -10.79
CA GLU A 244 -18.15 10.64 -11.99
C GLU A 244 -18.34 12.00 -12.69
N ASP A 245 -18.58 13.07 -11.94
CA ASP A 245 -18.76 14.43 -12.46
C ASP A 245 -17.45 15.07 -12.99
N ASN A 246 -16.30 14.47 -12.69
CA ASN A 246 -14.99 15.00 -13.03
C ASN A 246 -14.14 13.95 -13.74
N GLU A 247 -14.21 13.93 -15.07
CA GLU A 247 -13.48 12.96 -15.92
C GLU A 247 -11.97 12.87 -15.60
N SER A 248 -11.33 13.98 -15.25
CA SER A 248 -9.92 13.96 -14.83
C SER A 248 -9.69 13.21 -13.52
N ALA A 249 -10.64 13.32 -12.57
CA ALA A 249 -10.56 12.69 -11.25
C ALA A 249 -10.77 11.18 -11.29
N GLN A 250 -11.38 10.64 -12.35
CA GLN A 250 -11.47 9.19 -12.59
C GLN A 250 -10.11 8.51 -12.68
N LYS A 251 -9.06 9.28 -12.99
CA LYS A 251 -7.67 8.81 -13.12
C LYS A 251 -6.84 9.03 -11.87
N TYR A 252 -7.40 9.62 -10.81
CA TYR A 252 -6.65 9.94 -9.60
C TYR A 252 -6.59 8.70 -8.70
N LEU A 253 -5.43 8.48 -8.09
CA LEU A 253 -5.25 7.44 -7.10
C LEU A 253 -5.45 8.01 -5.70
N ILE A 254 -6.26 7.37 -4.86
CA ILE A 254 -6.50 7.80 -3.47
C ILE A 254 -6.01 6.70 -2.53
N PHE A 255 -4.93 6.98 -1.81
CA PHE A 255 -4.40 6.11 -0.77
C PHE A 255 -4.80 6.65 0.59
N THR A 256 -5.16 5.75 1.50
CA THR A 256 -5.57 6.12 2.86
C THR A 256 -4.67 5.46 3.88
N PHE A 257 -4.14 6.25 4.81
CA PHE A 257 -3.23 5.82 5.87
C PHE A 257 -3.90 6.11 7.22
N GLY A 258 -4.30 5.03 7.91
CA GLY A 258 -4.90 5.11 9.24
C GLY A 258 -3.84 4.99 10.32
N PHE A 259 -3.72 6.01 11.17
CA PHE A 259 -2.76 6.07 12.27
C PHE A 259 -3.41 5.73 13.62
N GLY A 260 -2.69 5.03 14.49
CA GLY A 260 -3.19 4.71 15.84
C GLY A 260 -4.16 3.54 15.84
N TYR A 261 -5.17 3.56 16.73
CA TYR A 261 -6.09 2.42 16.93
C TYR A 261 -7.58 2.82 16.92
N ASP A 262 -7.89 4.12 16.87
CA ASP A 262 -9.26 4.65 16.94
C ASP A 262 -9.74 5.09 15.55
N LEU A 263 -9.82 4.15 14.61
CA LEU A 263 -10.04 4.42 13.19
C LEU A 263 -11.35 3.84 12.66
N ASP A 264 -12.01 4.57 11.77
CA ASP A 264 -12.99 3.95 10.85
C ASP A 264 -12.26 3.34 9.64
N SER A 265 -11.58 2.21 9.88
CA SER A 265 -10.83 1.52 8.81
C SER A 265 -11.73 0.99 7.71
N ALA A 266 -13.02 0.76 7.98
CA ALA A 266 -13.97 0.36 6.94
C ALA A 266 -14.19 1.51 5.95
N LEU A 267 -14.43 2.73 6.46
CA LEU A 267 -14.56 3.92 5.64
C LEU A 267 -13.28 4.23 4.85
N LEU A 268 -12.11 4.19 5.49
CA LEU A 268 -10.82 4.44 4.80
C LEU A 268 -10.58 3.43 3.68
N ASN A 269 -10.83 2.16 3.96
CA ASN A 269 -10.76 1.09 2.96
C ASN A 269 -11.71 1.32 1.77
N ASP A 270 -12.92 1.80 2.03
CA ASP A 270 -13.90 2.07 0.98
C ASP A 270 -13.56 3.34 0.17
N ILE A 271 -12.96 4.36 0.79
CA ILE A 271 -12.41 5.53 0.08
C ILE A 271 -11.29 5.10 -0.87
N ALA A 272 -10.34 4.28 -0.38
CA ALA A 272 -9.24 3.77 -1.19
C ALA A 272 -9.74 2.95 -2.39
N LYS A 273 -10.76 2.10 -2.18
CA LYS A 273 -11.44 1.36 -3.26
C LYS A 273 -12.00 2.27 -4.35
N VAL A 274 -12.75 3.29 -3.97
CA VAL A 274 -13.36 4.22 -4.94
C VAL A 274 -12.29 4.99 -5.71
N GLY A 275 -11.18 5.34 -5.05
CA GLY A 275 -10.07 6.03 -5.66
C GLY A 275 -9.00 5.13 -6.27
N ASN A 276 -9.26 3.85 -6.55
CA ASN A 276 -8.31 2.91 -7.16
C ASN A 276 -6.93 2.84 -6.46
N GLY A 277 -6.86 3.13 -5.15
CA GLY A 277 -5.64 3.07 -4.35
C GLY A 277 -5.71 1.97 -3.29
N THR A 278 -4.86 2.08 -2.26
CA THR A 278 -4.81 1.12 -1.17
C THR A 278 -4.97 1.77 0.20
N TYR A 279 -5.42 0.97 1.16
CA TYR A 279 -5.48 1.30 2.57
C TYR A 279 -4.31 0.65 3.31
N ALA A 280 -3.63 1.44 4.14
CA ALA A 280 -2.57 0.95 5.02
C ALA A 280 -2.85 1.36 6.47
N PHE A 281 -2.67 0.39 7.37
CA PHE A 281 -2.78 0.58 8.81
C PHE A 281 -1.40 0.84 9.43
N ILE A 282 -1.29 1.89 10.23
CA ILE A 282 -0.03 2.33 10.87
C ILE A 282 -0.26 2.40 12.39
N PRO A 283 0.00 1.29 13.10
CA PRO A 283 -0.24 1.23 14.55
C PRO A 283 0.74 2.08 15.35
N ASP A 284 1.95 2.28 14.83
CA ASP A 284 3.01 3.04 15.50
C ASP A 284 4.09 3.54 14.52
N CYS A 285 5.02 4.33 15.05
CA CYS A 285 6.10 4.98 14.30
C CYS A 285 7.03 3.99 13.57
N ASN A 286 7.14 2.74 14.01
CA ASN A 286 8.02 1.76 13.37
C ASN A 286 7.49 1.31 12.00
N PHE A 287 6.20 1.51 11.74
CA PHE A 287 5.59 1.19 10.44
C PHE A 287 5.79 2.30 9.41
N VAL A 288 5.95 3.56 9.84
CA VAL A 288 6.02 4.74 8.95
C VAL A 288 7.06 4.55 7.84
N GLY A 289 8.32 4.27 8.20
CA GLY A 289 9.38 4.10 7.22
C GLY A 289 9.05 2.99 6.22
N THR A 290 8.59 1.84 6.72
CA THR A 290 8.30 0.67 5.88
C THR A 290 7.13 0.92 4.93
N VAL A 291 6.05 1.54 5.40
CA VAL A 291 4.82 1.76 4.63
C VAL A 291 5.03 2.83 3.58
N PHE A 292 5.61 3.99 3.95
CA PHE A 292 5.75 5.10 3.03
C PHE A 292 6.86 4.90 2.00
N ILE A 293 7.97 4.25 2.35
CA ILE A 293 9.02 3.92 1.35
C ILE A 293 8.46 2.99 0.28
N ASN A 294 7.75 1.92 0.67
CA ASN A 294 7.13 1.01 -0.30
C ASN A 294 6.02 1.69 -1.11
N SER A 295 5.18 2.52 -0.48
CA SER A 295 4.17 3.31 -1.19
C SER A 295 4.79 4.22 -2.25
N MET A 296 5.87 4.92 -1.89
CA MET A 296 6.60 5.79 -2.82
C MET A 296 7.29 5.01 -3.94
N ALA A 297 7.85 3.84 -3.64
CA ALA A 297 8.43 2.96 -4.65
C ALA A 297 7.36 2.50 -5.66
N ASN A 298 6.22 1.99 -5.18
CA ASN A 298 5.09 1.55 -6.00
C ASN A 298 4.55 2.67 -6.91
N LEU A 299 4.40 3.88 -6.37
CA LEU A 299 3.96 5.05 -7.15
C LEU A 299 4.97 5.42 -8.23
N SER A 300 6.26 5.42 -7.88
CA SER A 300 7.36 5.79 -8.77
C SER A 300 7.56 4.80 -9.92
N THR A 301 7.15 3.55 -9.75
CA THR A 301 7.26 2.48 -10.75
C THR A 301 5.92 2.16 -11.43
N THR A 302 4.87 2.93 -11.19
CA THR A 302 3.55 2.70 -11.81
C THR A 302 3.63 2.93 -13.32
N MET A 303 3.37 1.87 -14.09
CA MET A 303 3.38 1.86 -15.55
C MET A 303 1.97 2.08 -16.11
N ALA A 304 0.98 1.40 -15.55
CA ALA A 304 -0.37 1.38 -16.08
C ALA A 304 -1.41 1.59 -14.98
N THR A 305 -2.47 2.32 -15.29
CA THR A 305 -3.63 2.53 -14.43
C THR A 305 -4.91 2.15 -15.18
N ASP A 306 -6.04 2.04 -14.46
CA ASP A 306 -7.34 1.70 -15.03
C ASP A 306 -7.30 0.42 -15.89
N MET A 307 -6.67 -0.63 -15.35
CA MET A 307 -6.56 -1.91 -16.06
C MET A 307 -7.90 -2.64 -16.08
N MET A 308 -8.55 -2.67 -17.23
CA MET A 308 -9.80 -3.36 -17.45
C MET A 308 -9.56 -4.65 -18.23
N ILE A 309 -9.96 -5.78 -17.65
CA ILE A 309 -9.90 -7.09 -18.30
C ILE A 309 -11.29 -7.46 -18.78
N ARG A 310 -11.40 -7.80 -20.07
CA ARG A 310 -12.60 -8.35 -20.70
C ARG A 310 -12.35 -9.79 -21.12
N LEU A 311 -13.29 -10.66 -20.81
CA LEU A 311 -13.23 -12.09 -21.05
C LEU A 311 -14.35 -12.48 -22.01
N LYS A 312 -13.98 -13.10 -23.13
CA LYS A 312 -14.90 -13.61 -24.14
C LYS A 312 -14.67 -15.09 -24.39
N GLY A 313 -15.68 -15.84 -24.83
CA GLY A 313 -15.59 -17.29 -25.05
C GLY A 313 -16.04 -18.14 -23.86
N LEU A 314 -16.69 -17.52 -22.87
CA LEU A 314 -17.41 -18.18 -21.77
C LEU A 314 -18.93 -18.11 -22.00
N GLU A 315 -19.34 -18.22 -23.27
CA GLU A 315 -20.74 -18.16 -23.69
C GLU A 315 -21.55 -19.28 -23.03
N GLY A 316 -22.66 -18.93 -22.38
CA GLY A 316 -23.49 -19.88 -21.62
C GLY A 316 -23.03 -20.13 -20.18
N ALA A 317 -21.90 -19.57 -19.72
CA ALA A 317 -21.55 -19.59 -18.30
C ALA A 317 -22.61 -18.82 -17.48
N SER A 318 -23.15 -19.46 -16.45
CA SER A 318 -24.12 -18.86 -15.53
C SER A 318 -23.50 -17.77 -14.63
N ALA A 319 -22.22 -17.91 -14.31
CA ALA A 319 -21.45 -16.97 -13.52
C ALA A 319 -19.96 -17.05 -13.87
N VAL A 320 -19.20 -15.98 -13.64
CA VAL A 320 -17.72 -16.02 -13.63
C VAL A 320 -17.31 -15.28 -12.37
N GLU A 321 -16.41 -15.88 -11.60
CA GLU A 321 -15.97 -15.34 -10.32
C GLU A 321 -14.46 -15.06 -10.39
N ALA A 322 -14.05 -13.95 -9.78
CA ALA A 322 -12.66 -13.60 -9.59
C ALA A 322 -12.52 -13.11 -8.16
N VAL A 323 -11.77 -13.84 -7.33
CA VAL A 323 -11.70 -13.55 -5.90
C VAL A 323 -11.08 -12.17 -5.67
N GLY A 324 -11.78 -11.33 -4.91
CA GLY A 324 -11.37 -9.95 -4.62
C GLY A 324 -11.64 -8.95 -5.74
N TYR A 325 -12.17 -9.40 -6.88
CA TYR A 325 -12.53 -8.54 -8.00
C TYR A 325 -14.04 -8.61 -8.24
N ARG A 326 -14.63 -7.44 -8.54
CA ARG A 326 -16.01 -7.40 -9.01
C ARG A 326 -16.02 -7.75 -10.49
N VAL A 327 -16.71 -8.84 -10.83
CA VAL A 327 -16.93 -9.25 -12.21
C VAL A 327 -18.32 -8.82 -12.63
N GLU A 328 -18.41 -8.05 -13.71
CA GLU A 328 -19.68 -7.61 -14.29
C GLU A 328 -19.87 -8.28 -15.64
N LYS A 329 -21.07 -8.83 -15.86
CA LYS A 329 -21.45 -9.35 -17.17
C LYS A 329 -21.98 -8.20 -18.03
N VAL A 330 -21.32 -7.93 -19.14
CA VAL A 330 -21.71 -6.90 -20.11
C VAL A 330 -21.91 -7.59 -21.45
N GLU A 331 -23.16 -7.69 -21.89
CA GLU A 331 -23.54 -8.48 -23.08
C GLU A 331 -23.06 -9.94 -22.95
N ASP A 332 -22.17 -10.37 -23.84
CA ASP A 332 -21.57 -11.72 -23.88
C ASP A 332 -20.14 -11.76 -23.29
N GLU A 333 -19.71 -10.69 -22.64
CA GLU A 333 -18.38 -10.56 -22.03
C GLU A 333 -18.46 -10.44 -20.50
N PHE A 334 -17.40 -10.87 -19.83
CA PHE A 334 -17.20 -10.62 -18.40
C PHE A 334 -16.08 -9.60 -18.23
N VAL A 335 -16.35 -8.55 -17.47
CA VAL A 335 -15.46 -7.41 -17.28
C VAL A 335 -15.08 -7.29 -15.82
N LEU A 336 -13.80 -7.06 -15.54
CA LEU A 336 -13.30 -6.77 -14.19
C LEU A 336 -12.20 -5.70 -14.24
N ASN A 337 -12.13 -4.88 -13.17
CA ASN A 337 -11.09 -3.88 -12.98
C ASN A 337 -9.93 -4.49 -12.16
N ALA A 338 -8.75 -4.59 -12.76
CA ALA A 338 -7.53 -5.14 -12.19
C ALA A 338 -6.62 -4.09 -11.52
N GLY A 339 -7.02 -2.81 -11.52
CA GLY A 339 -6.32 -1.72 -10.84
C GLY A 339 -5.12 -1.18 -11.63
N SER A 340 -3.94 -1.17 -11.00
CA SER A 340 -2.71 -0.57 -11.54
C SER A 340 -1.53 -1.55 -11.55
N LEU A 341 -0.67 -1.42 -12.55
CA LEU A 341 0.51 -2.27 -12.74
C LEU A 341 1.80 -1.46 -12.64
N ARG A 342 2.85 -2.08 -12.10
CA ARG A 342 4.18 -1.49 -11.93
C ARG A 342 5.16 -2.15 -12.88
N PHE A 343 6.19 -1.43 -13.30
CA PHE A 343 7.29 -2.00 -14.08
C PHE A 343 7.97 -3.16 -13.35
N GLY A 344 8.42 -4.16 -14.10
CA GLY A 344 9.17 -5.31 -13.57
C GLY A 344 8.35 -6.28 -12.71
N GLN A 345 7.12 -5.93 -12.33
CA GLN A 345 6.32 -6.71 -11.41
C GLN A 345 5.06 -7.29 -12.07
N SER A 346 5.02 -8.61 -12.24
CA SER A 346 3.85 -9.28 -12.79
C SER A 346 2.62 -9.22 -11.88
N GLN A 347 1.45 -9.25 -12.51
CA GLN A 347 0.17 -9.41 -11.81
C GLN A 347 -0.55 -10.66 -12.29
N GLU A 348 -0.93 -11.52 -11.34
CA GLU A 348 -1.66 -12.75 -11.61
C GLU A 348 -3.09 -12.64 -11.09
N ILE A 349 -4.05 -13.06 -11.92
CA ILE A 349 -5.47 -13.12 -11.60
C ILE A 349 -5.97 -14.52 -11.94
N VAL A 350 -6.70 -15.12 -11.02
CA VAL A 350 -7.37 -16.41 -11.25
C VAL A 350 -8.87 -16.15 -11.32
N ILE A 351 -9.46 -16.60 -12.42
CA ILE A 351 -10.91 -16.60 -12.59
C ILE A 351 -11.43 -18.05 -12.50
N THR A 352 -12.59 -18.21 -11.90
CA THR A 352 -13.34 -19.47 -11.83
C THR A 352 -14.57 -19.33 -12.72
N HIS A 353 -14.84 -20.36 -13.52
CA HIS A 353 -16.00 -20.41 -14.39
C HIS A 353 -16.65 -21.81 -14.36
N PRO A 354 -17.96 -21.91 -14.61
CA PRO A 354 -18.68 -23.16 -14.76
C PRO A 354 -17.98 -24.09 -15.73
N SER A 355 -18.01 -25.37 -15.40
CA SER A 355 -17.39 -26.43 -16.19
C SER A 355 -18.43 -27.50 -16.51
N ASN A 356 -18.41 -28.00 -17.74
CA ASN A 356 -19.09 -29.23 -18.11
C ASN A 356 -18.26 -30.49 -17.76
N GLY A 357 -17.08 -30.31 -17.17
CA GLY A 357 -16.15 -31.36 -16.73
C GLY A 357 -15.42 -32.09 -17.86
N LYS A 358 -15.57 -31.65 -19.12
CA LYS A 358 -15.01 -32.34 -20.29
C LYS A 358 -14.13 -31.44 -21.15
N ASP A 359 -14.55 -30.21 -21.38
CA ASP A 359 -13.90 -29.30 -22.32
C ASP A 359 -13.20 -28.16 -21.57
N VAL A 360 -11.95 -27.87 -21.96
CA VAL A 360 -11.26 -26.66 -21.52
C VAL A 360 -11.72 -25.51 -22.42
N PRO A 361 -12.38 -24.47 -21.87
CA PRO A 361 -12.88 -23.38 -22.69
C PRO A 361 -11.72 -22.58 -23.28
N GLN A 362 -11.90 -22.13 -24.53
CA GLN A 362 -11.03 -21.15 -25.15
C GLN A 362 -11.54 -19.76 -24.80
N VAL A 363 -10.82 -19.06 -23.93
CA VAL A 363 -11.19 -17.73 -23.46
C VAL A 363 -10.25 -16.72 -24.15
N ALA A 364 -10.84 -15.72 -24.80
CA ALA A 364 -10.11 -14.53 -25.23
C ALA A 364 -10.05 -13.54 -24.06
N VAL A 365 -8.83 -13.19 -23.66
CA VAL A 365 -8.57 -12.23 -22.60
C VAL A 365 -8.06 -10.95 -23.24
N HIS A 366 -8.83 -9.88 -23.09
CA HIS A 366 -8.51 -8.56 -23.59
C HIS A 366 -8.23 -7.62 -22.42
N LEU A 367 -7.03 -7.05 -22.37
CA LEU A 367 -6.61 -6.07 -21.38
C LEU A 367 -6.57 -4.69 -22.03
N ARG A 368 -7.31 -3.75 -21.44
CA ARG A 368 -7.29 -2.32 -21.72
C ARG A 368 -6.69 -1.58 -20.53
N TYR A 369 -5.84 -0.59 -20.75
CA TYR A 369 -5.19 0.17 -19.69
C TYR A 369 -4.79 1.57 -20.15
N LEU A 370 -4.56 2.48 -19.20
CA LEU A 370 -3.95 3.79 -19.45
C LEU A 370 -2.43 3.67 -19.22
N ASP A 371 -1.64 3.95 -20.25
CA ASP A 371 -0.18 3.95 -20.19
C ASP A 371 0.32 5.28 -19.62
N VAL A 372 0.77 5.26 -18.37
CA VAL A 372 1.17 6.48 -17.65
C VAL A 372 2.40 7.13 -18.30
N HIS A 373 3.30 6.35 -18.88
CA HIS A 373 4.51 6.84 -19.54
C HIS A 373 4.19 7.48 -20.90
N ASN A 374 3.19 6.94 -21.59
CA ASN A 374 2.72 7.50 -22.83
C ASN A 374 1.53 8.46 -22.63
N LYS A 375 1.67 9.41 -21.69
CA LYS A 375 0.70 10.50 -21.43
C LYS A 375 -0.71 10.03 -21.06
N ASN A 376 -0.83 8.90 -20.35
CA ASN A 376 -2.10 8.25 -20.08
C ASN A 376 -2.89 7.91 -21.35
N GLU A 377 -2.19 7.55 -22.44
CA GLU A 377 -2.80 7.07 -23.67
C GLU A 377 -3.42 5.69 -23.43
N LEU A 378 -4.58 5.47 -24.05
CA LEU A 378 -5.26 4.20 -23.97
C LEU A 378 -4.51 3.14 -24.77
N SER A 379 -4.17 2.04 -24.12
CA SER A 379 -3.47 0.90 -24.70
C SER A 379 -4.23 -0.39 -24.47
N GLU A 380 -4.08 -1.31 -25.42
CA GLU A 380 -4.81 -2.58 -25.42
C GLU A 380 -3.92 -3.74 -25.85
N THR A 381 -4.16 -4.93 -25.29
CA THR A 381 -3.51 -6.18 -25.66
C THR A 381 -4.46 -7.35 -25.46
N THR A 382 -4.35 -8.38 -26.30
CA THR A 382 -5.27 -9.53 -26.29
C THR A 382 -4.48 -10.82 -26.39
N THR A 383 -4.95 -11.86 -25.71
CA THR A 383 -4.41 -13.21 -25.82
C THR A 383 -5.53 -14.24 -25.78
N LEU A 384 -5.25 -15.45 -26.26
CA LEU A 384 -6.13 -16.61 -26.14
C LEU A 384 -5.57 -17.55 -25.08
N THR A 385 -6.44 -18.21 -24.33
CA THR A 385 -6.00 -19.17 -23.34
C THR A 385 -5.35 -20.39 -23.96
N THR A 386 -4.29 -20.86 -23.32
CA THR A 386 -3.70 -22.18 -23.58
C THR A 386 -4.32 -23.23 -22.66
N PRO A 387 -4.72 -24.40 -23.17
CA PRO A 387 -5.34 -25.42 -22.33
C PRO A 387 -4.31 -26.12 -21.45
N LEU A 388 -4.67 -26.33 -20.18
CA LEU A 388 -3.91 -27.06 -19.18
C LEU A 388 -4.62 -28.38 -18.84
N LEU A 389 -3.92 -29.50 -19.03
CA LEU A 389 -4.42 -30.83 -18.65
C LEU A 389 -4.56 -30.99 -17.13
N GLN A 390 -3.70 -30.31 -16.36
CA GLN A 390 -3.72 -30.28 -14.91
C GLN A 390 -3.31 -28.89 -14.42
N LYS A 391 -3.67 -28.53 -13.18
CA LYS A 391 -3.26 -27.25 -12.59
C LYS A 391 -1.74 -27.13 -12.59
N SER A 392 -1.23 -26.00 -13.07
CA SER A 392 0.19 -25.67 -12.96
C SER A 392 0.53 -25.30 -11.53
N GLU A 393 1.80 -25.41 -11.15
CA GLU A 393 2.28 -24.95 -9.83
C GLU A 393 1.90 -23.48 -9.60
N LEU A 394 2.07 -22.63 -10.62
CA LEU A 394 1.73 -21.21 -10.55
C LEU A 394 0.24 -20.97 -10.30
N LEU A 395 -0.64 -21.71 -11.00
CA LEU A 395 -2.09 -21.62 -10.76
C LEU A 395 -2.43 -21.99 -9.30
N CYS A 396 -1.87 -23.09 -8.79
CA CYS A 396 -2.08 -23.50 -7.40
C CYS A 396 -1.60 -22.45 -6.39
N ILE A 397 -0.47 -21.78 -6.65
CA ILE A 397 0.06 -20.73 -5.78
C ILE A 397 -0.91 -19.54 -5.70
N HIS A 398 -1.34 -19.01 -6.85
CA HIS A 398 -2.20 -17.84 -6.85
C HIS A 398 -3.65 -18.17 -6.46
N GLU A 399 -4.11 -19.40 -6.64
CA GLU A 399 -5.35 -19.90 -6.06
C GLU A 399 -5.31 -19.83 -4.52
N ILE A 400 -4.24 -20.36 -3.89
CA ILE A 400 -4.07 -20.27 -2.43
C ILE A 400 -3.99 -18.81 -1.96
N ARG A 401 -3.20 -17.96 -2.63
CA ARG A 401 -3.13 -16.53 -2.31
C ARG A 401 -4.51 -15.88 -2.32
N LEU A 402 -5.28 -16.11 -3.38
CA LEU A 402 -6.60 -15.50 -3.53
C LEU A 402 -7.60 -16.08 -2.53
N HIS A 403 -7.56 -17.38 -2.25
CA HIS A 403 -8.34 -17.96 -1.15
C HIS A 403 -7.96 -17.33 0.20
N ALA A 404 -6.69 -17.02 0.45
CA ALA A 404 -6.29 -16.27 1.65
C ALA A 404 -6.98 -14.90 1.70
N VAL A 405 -6.96 -14.13 0.60
CA VAL A 405 -7.69 -12.84 0.49
C VAL A 405 -9.18 -13.00 0.81
N GLN A 406 -9.81 -14.05 0.29
CA GLN A 406 -11.22 -14.36 0.58
C GLN A 406 -11.46 -14.67 2.06
N LYS A 407 -10.62 -15.50 2.68
CA LYS A 407 -10.73 -15.86 4.09
C LYS A 407 -10.53 -14.64 4.98
N LEU A 408 -9.50 -13.82 4.72
CA LEU A 408 -9.27 -12.57 5.45
C LEU A 408 -10.46 -11.61 5.35
N SER A 409 -11.12 -11.54 4.19
CA SER A 409 -12.33 -10.73 4.00
C SER A 409 -13.54 -11.29 4.75
N GLN A 410 -13.66 -12.63 4.86
CA GLN A 410 -14.76 -13.31 5.55
C GLN A 410 -14.65 -13.17 7.07
N ILE A 411 -13.47 -13.38 7.65
CA ILE A 411 -13.29 -13.39 9.11
C ILE A 411 -13.60 -12.05 9.78
N ILE A 412 -13.59 -10.95 9.03
CA ILE A 412 -13.97 -9.62 9.52
C ILE A 412 -15.45 -9.56 9.92
N GLN A 413 -16.29 -10.39 9.29
CA GLN A 413 -17.74 -10.41 9.49
C GLN A 413 -18.21 -11.58 10.38
N LEU A 414 -17.28 -12.41 10.86
CA LEU A 414 -17.60 -13.61 11.63
C LEU A 414 -17.28 -13.43 13.12
N PRO A 415 -17.95 -14.18 14.02
CA PRO A 415 -17.54 -14.26 15.41
C PRO A 415 -16.10 -14.77 15.55
N ILE A 416 -15.33 -14.20 16.50
CA ILE A 416 -13.91 -14.52 16.74
C ILE A 416 -13.58 -16.02 16.73
N LYS A 417 -14.40 -16.85 17.40
CA LYS A 417 -14.17 -18.31 17.44
C LYS A 417 -14.32 -18.99 16.07
N GLU A 418 -15.25 -18.52 15.25
CA GLU A 418 -15.46 -19.01 13.90
C GLU A 418 -14.34 -18.52 12.98
N SER A 419 -13.92 -17.27 13.14
CA SER A 419 -12.78 -16.67 12.44
C SER A 419 -11.48 -17.44 12.68
N GLU A 420 -11.15 -17.71 13.95
CA GLU A 420 -9.96 -18.47 14.35
C GLU A 420 -10.00 -19.89 13.77
N LYS A 421 -11.15 -20.58 13.86
CA LYS A 421 -11.32 -21.92 13.30
C LYS A 421 -11.13 -21.93 11.79
N LEU A 422 -11.76 -20.99 11.08
CA LEU A 422 -11.69 -20.90 9.62
C LEU A 422 -10.25 -20.68 9.12
N ILE A 423 -9.45 -19.87 9.81
CA ILE A 423 -8.03 -19.70 9.47
C ILE A 423 -7.21 -20.94 9.79
N LYS A 424 -7.44 -21.59 10.95
CA LYS A 424 -6.75 -22.84 11.30
C LYS A 424 -7.03 -23.96 10.29
N ASP A 425 -8.29 -24.13 9.89
CA ASP A 425 -8.70 -25.11 8.89
C ASP A 425 -8.02 -24.80 7.54
N PHE A 426 -7.98 -23.54 7.12
CA PHE A 426 -7.32 -23.11 5.90
C PHE A 426 -5.79 -23.33 5.92
N ILE A 427 -5.11 -23.08 7.04
CA ILE A 427 -3.68 -23.39 7.19
C ILE A 427 -3.42 -24.90 7.00
N VAL A 428 -4.31 -25.76 7.52
CA VAL A 428 -4.21 -27.21 7.31
C VAL A 428 -4.39 -27.58 5.83
N GLU A 429 -5.29 -26.91 5.11
CA GLU A 429 -5.47 -27.09 3.66
C GLU A 429 -4.21 -26.68 2.88
N ILE A 430 -3.62 -25.52 3.20
CA ILE A 430 -2.38 -25.04 2.58
C ILE A 430 -1.26 -26.05 2.76
N LYS A 431 -1.07 -26.57 3.98
CA LYS A 431 -0.01 -27.55 4.29
C LYS A 431 -0.17 -28.89 3.56
N LYS A 432 -1.37 -29.22 3.11
CA LYS A 432 -1.66 -30.42 2.31
C LYS A 432 -1.57 -30.17 0.80
N SER A 433 -1.49 -28.90 0.38
CA SER A 433 -1.43 -28.53 -1.03
C SER A 433 -0.12 -28.99 -1.70
N PRO A 434 -0.11 -29.20 -3.03
CA PRO A 434 1.11 -29.57 -3.75
C PRO A 434 2.21 -28.50 -3.70
N VAL A 435 1.85 -27.26 -3.35
CA VAL A 435 2.76 -26.10 -3.34
C VAL A 435 3.13 -25.66 -1.92
N ALA A 436 2.85 -26.49 -0.90
CA ALA A 436 3.12 -26.18 0.51
C ALA A 436 4.58 -25.85 0.83
N LYS A 437 5.53 -26.30 -0.01
CA LYS A 437 6.97 -26.03 0.14
C LYS A 437 7.48 -24.84 -0.67
N ASN A 438 6.60 -24.21 -1.47
CA ASN A 438 6.96 -23.00 -2.21
C ASN A 438 7.29 -21.87 -1.22
N GLU A 439 8.34 -21.11 -1.49
CA GLU A 439 8.85 -20.08 -0.57
C GLU A 439 7.81 -19.02 -0.23
N TYR A 440 7.05 -18.53 -1.22
CA TYR A 440 5.99 -17.56 -1.00
C TYR A 440 4.85 -18.15 -0.17
N ILE A 441 4.46 -19.40 -0.43
CA ILE A 441 3.41 -20.09 0.34
C ILE A 441 3.82 -20.32 1.79
N LEU A 442 5.10 -20.61 2.04
CA LEU A 442 5.63 -20.71 3.40
C LEU A 442 5.56 -19.36 4.12
N ASP A 443 5.92 -18.26 3.46
CA ASP A 443 5.88 -16.92 4.05
C ASP A 443 4.43 -16.43 4.28
N LEU A 444 3.51 -16.67 3.34
CA LEU A 444 2.08 -16.47 3.54
C LEU A 444 1.55 -17.29 4.73
N THR A 445 2.00 -18.54 4.87
CA THR A 445 1.59 -19.39 6.00
C THR A 445 2.08 -18.82 7.33
N LYS A 446 3.28 -18.22 7.37
CA LYS A 446 3.79 -17.55 8.59
C LYS A 446 2.92 -16.34 8.96
N ASP A 447 2.50 -15.54 7.99
CA ASP A 447 1.60 -14.40 8.24
C ASP A 447 0.26 -14.89 8.84
N LEU A 448 -0.28 -15.97 8.26
CA LEU A 448 -1.52 -16.60 8.73
C LEU A 448 -1.37 -17.17 10.16
N GLU A 449 -0.28 -17.88 10.44
CA GLU A 449 -0.01 -18.50 11.75
C GLU A 449 0.34 -17.48 12.85
N GLY A 450 0.96 -16.36 12.46
CA GLY A 450 1.36 -15.29 13.35
C GLY A 450 0.29 -14.21 13.48
N GLN A 451 0.53 -13.07 12.84
CA GLN A 451 -0.27 -11.86 13.03
C GLN A 451 -1.76 -12.07 12.73
N VAL A 452 -2.13 -12.85 11.71
CA VAL A 452 -3.55 -13.07 11.41
C VAL A 452 -4.26 -13.81 12.55
N LEU A 453 -3.71 -14.92 13.06
CA LEU A 453 -4.32 -15.61 14.20
C LEU A 453 -4.28 -14.79 15.50
N GLU A 454 -3.20 -14.05 15.75
CA GLU A 454 -3.13 -13.12 16.91
C GLU A 454 -4.21 -12.04 16.84
N SER A 455 -4.51 -11.55 15.63
CA SER A 455 -5.51 -10.51 15.38
C SER A 455 -6.95 -10.94 15.71
N VAL A 456 -7.22 -12.25 15.64
CA VAL A 456 -8.52 -12.86 15.96
C VAL A 456 -8.43 -13.80 17.17
N ALA A 457 -7.45 -13.62 18.06
CA ALA A 457 -7.31 -14.45 19.25
C ALA A 457 -8.42 -14.15 20.30
N ASP A 458 -8.76 -12.88 20.45
CA ASP A 458 -9.82 -12.42 21.36
C ASP A 458 -10.39 -11.06 20.91
N MET A 459 -11.48 -10.62 21.54
CA MET A 459 -12.13 -9.34 21.23
C MET A 459 -11.25 -8.12 21.55
N THR A 460 -10.27 -8.24 22.45
CA THR A 460 -9.34 -7.15 22.78
C THR A 460 -8.36 -6.93 21.63
N SER A 461 -7.73 -8.00 21.14
CA SER A 461 -6.84 -7.94 19.96
C SER A 461 -7.60 -7.49 18.72
N TRP A 462 -8.81 -8.04 18.51
CA TRP A 462 -9.67 -7.68 17.40
C TRP A 462 -10.00 -6.18 17.37
N ASN A 463 -10.56 -5.67 18.47
CA ASN A 463 -11.01 -4.28 18.56
C ASN A 463 -9.85 -3.31 18.50
N ARG A 464 -8.69 -3.71 19.02
CA ARG A 464 -7.52 -2.85 19.05
C ARG A 464 -6.87 -2.74 17.69
N TRP A 465 -6.61 -3.84 16.99
CA TRP A 465 -5.80 -3.79 15.77
C TRP A 465 -6.24 -4.75 14.68
N GLY A 466 -6.84 -5.90 15.01
CA GLY A 466 -7.16 -6.91 14.00
C GLY A 466 -8.13 -6.42 12.92
N LYS A 467 -9.18 -5.69 13.32
CA LYS A 467 -10.14 -5.10 12.38
C LYS A 467 -9.51 -4.06 11.43
N HIS A 468 -8.38 -3.47 11.82
CA HIS A 468 -7.65 -2.48 11.02
C HIS A 468 -6.54 -3.11 10.17
N TYR A 469 -5.89 -4.15 10.66
CA TYR A 469 -4.78 -4.82 10.00
C TYR A 469 -5.22 -5.72 8.83
N LEU A 470 -6.25 -6.54 9.04
CA LEU A 470 -6.64 -7.57 8.06
C LEU A 470 -7.05 -7.01 6.69
N PRO A 471 -7.79 -5.88 6.58
CA PRO A 471 -8.06 -5.28 5.27
C PRO A 471 -6.77 -4.88 4.55
N SER A 472 -5.80 -4.31 5.26
CA SER A 472 -4.50 -3.89 4.70
C SER A 472 -3.72 -5.09 4.15
N LEU A 473 -3.64 -6.20 4.91
CA LEU A 473 -2.97 -7.42 4.46
C LEU A 473 -3.69 -8.07 3.26
N ALA A 474 -5.02 -8.13 3.29
CA ALA A 474 -5.81 -8.68 2.18
C ALA A 474 -5.57 -7.90 0.88
N TRP A 475 -5.51 -6.56 0.94
CA TRP A 475 -5.20 -5.70 -0.21
C TRP A 475 -3.81 -5.96 -0.78
N ALA A 476 -2.81 -6.05 0.09
CA ALA A 476 -1.43 -6.32 -0.30
C ALA A 476 -1.32 -7.63 -1.08
N HIS A 477 -1.98 -8.69 -0.62
CA HIS A 477 -2.03 -9.94 -1.37
C HIS A 477 -2.87 -9.86 -2.64
N LEU A 478 -4.02 -9.17 -2.64
CA LEU A 478 -4.89 -9.04 -3.81
C LEU A 478 -4.19 -8.37 -4.99
N LEU A 479 -3.57 -7.21 -4.74
CA LEU A 479 -2.86 -6.40 -5.75
C LEU A 479 -1.39 -6.82 -5.93
N GLN A 480 -0.94 -7.79 -5.13
CA GLN A 480 0.45 -8.24 -5.08
C GLN A 480 1.38 -7.06 -4.84
N GLN A 481 1.18 -6.30 -3.77
CA GLN A 481 1.95 -5.12 -3.43
C GLN A 481 2.58 -5.30 -2.04
N CYS A 482 3.87 -5.02 -1.91
CA CYS A 482 4.48 -4.90 -0.61
C CYS A 482 3.98 -3.60 0.02
N ASN A 483 3.22 -3.72 1.11
CA ASN A 483 2.73 -2.58 1.88
C ASN A 483 3.56 -2.35 3.16
N ASN A 484 4.34 -3.34 3.61
CA ASN A 484 5.21 -3.23 4.79
C ASN A 484 6.31 -4.31 4.82
N PHE A 485 7.34 -4.13 5.65
CA PHE A 485 8.45 -5.09 5.82
C PHE A 485 8.32 -5.99 7.06
N LYS A 486 7.14 -6.02 7.69
CA LYS A 486 6.89 -6.81 8.91
C LYS A 486 6.20 -8.14 8.61
N ASP A 487 5.40 -8.19 7.55
CA ASP A 487 4.75 -9.40 7.07
C ASP A 487 5.60 -10.09 5.98
N PRO A 488 6.18 -11.29 6.23
CA PRO A 488 6.96 -12.03 5.24
C PRO A 488 6.28 -12.26 3.88
N GLY A 489 4.99 -12.57 3.86
CA GLY A 489 4.29 -12.96 2.63
C GLY A 489 4.22 -11.83 1.60
N VAL A 490 4.04 -10.58 2.06
CA VAL A 490 3.94 -9.42 1.16
C VAL A 490 5.32 -8.92 0.69
N GLN A 491 6.41 -9.32 1.33
CA GLN A 491 7.78 -8.96 0.95
C GLN A 491 8.25 -9.63 -0.36
N LYS A 492 7.48 -10.59 -0.88
CA LYS A 492 7.74 -11.18 -2.21
C LYS A 492 7.25 -10.31 -3.37
N PHE A 493 6.58 -9.21 -3.05
CA PHE A 493 6.07 -8.26 -4.01
C PHE A 493 6.97 -7.03 -4.06
N GLY A 494 7.22 -6.50 -5.26
CA GLY A 494 8.02 -5.29 -5.46
C GLY A 494 9.35 -5.55 -6.15
#